data_AF-K1U0M3-F1
#
_entry.id   AF-K1U0M3-F1
#
_cell.length_a   1.000
_cell.length_b   1.000
_cell.length_c   1.000
_cell.angle_alpha   90.00
_cell.angle_beta   90.00
_cell.angle_gamma   90.00
#
_symmetry.space_group_name_H-M   'P 1'
#
loop_
_entity.id
_entity.type
_entity.pdbx_description
1 polymer ?
#
loop_
_entity_poly.entity_id
_entity_poly.type
_entity_poly.pdbx_seq_one_letter_code
_entity_poly.pdbx_strand_id
1 'polypeptide(L)'
;IGAEIREDRVRQIRTANHGEVALQADNYVLASGSFFSKGLVADMTRIAEPLFDLDVAFDTDRTAWYDPYFFHRQNYITYGVAVDEEFRARKQGRTIENLYVTGSVLGGFDPIREGCGAGVAMLTALHVADKMK
;
A
#
# COMPACT_ATOMS: atom_id res chain seq x y z
N ILE A 1 -16.74 -2.12 5.88
CA ILE A 1 -15.59 -1.29 5.46
C ILE A 1 -15.56 -1.30 3.95
N GLY A 2 -15.27 -0.18 3.29
CA GLY A 2 -15.17 -0.16 1.83
C GLY A 2 -14.78 1.22 1.31
N ALA A 3 -14.40 1.29 0.04
CA ALA A 3 -14.08 2.52 -0.65
C ALA A 3 -14.76 2.57 -2.01
N GLU A 4 -15.08 3.78 -2.46
CA GLU A 4 -15.64 4.01 -3.77
C GLU A 4 -14.68 4.86 -4.61
N ILE A 5 -14.27 4.30 -5.75
CA ILE A 5 -13.47 4.99 -6.77
C ILE A 5 -14.36 5.23 -7.99
N ARG A 6 -14.37 6.46 -8.49
CA ARG A 6 -15.02 6.83 -9.76
C ARG A 6 -14.11 7.76 -10.53
N GLU A 7 -13.91 7.46 -11.83
CA GLU A 7 -13.08 8.27 -12.73
C GLU A 7 -11.67 8.49 -12.15
N ASP A 8 -11.02 7.40 -11.73
CA ASP A 8 -9.66 7.41 -11.18
C ASP A 8 -9.49 8.32 -9.94
N ARG A 9 -10.58 8.54 -9.19
CA ARG A 9 -10.59 9.30 -7.93
C ARG A 9 -11.37 8.59 -6.84
N VAL A 10 -10.84 8.59 -5.62
CA VAL A 10 -11.58 8.16 -4.42
C VAL A 10 -12.63 9.20 -4.09
N ARG A 11 -13.90 8.77 -4.04
CA ARG A 11 -15.05 9.63 -3.70
C ARG A 11 -15.35 9.58 -2.21
N GLN A 12 -15.32 8.39 -1.63
CA GLN A 12 -15.65 8.20 -0.23
C GLN A 12 -15.07 6.89 0.32
N ILE A 13 -14.90 6.85 1.63
CA ILE A 13 -14.55 5.64 2.38
C ILE A 13 -15.57 5.38 3.48
N ARG A 14 -15.79 4.11 3.81
CA ARG A 14 -16.66 3.65 4.90
C ARG A 14 -15.83 2.85 5.89
N THR A 15 -15.89 3.22 7.16
CA THR A 15 -15.17 2.52 8.25
C THR A 15 -16.12 1.60 9.01
N ALA A 16 -15.60 0.62 9.75
CA ALA A 16 -16.44 -0.27 10.56
C ALA A 16 -17.16 0.49 11.70
N ASN A 17 -16.56 1.58 12.18
CA ASN A 17 -16.98 2.25 13.40
C ASN A 17 -17.85 3.50 13.15
N HIS A 18 -18.14 3.86 11.89
CA HIS A 18 -18.94 5.03 11.52
C HIS A 18 -20.30 4.68 10.89
N GLY A 19 -20.76 3.43 11.00
CA GLY A 19 -22.05 3.00 10.49
C GLY A 19 -22.22 3.30 8.99
N GLU A 20 -23.29 4.02 8.64
CA GLU A 20 -23.59 4.40 7.25
C GLU A 20 -22.90 5.69 6.79
N VAL A 21 -22.24 6.43 7.71
CA VAL A 21 -21.58 7.69 7.38
C VAL A 21 -20.35 7.42 6.52
N ALA A 22 -20.39 7.94 5.29
CA ALA A 22 -19.26 7.88 4.38
C ALA A 22 -18.38 9.12 4.57
N LEU A 23 -17.07 8.89 4.72
CA LEU A 23 -16.08 9.96 4.88
C LEU A 23 -15.63 10.42 3.50
N GLN A 24 -15.64 11.74 3.29
CA GLN A 24 -15.24 12.40 2.05
C GLN A 24 -14.07 13.34 2.35
N ALA A 25 -13.12 13.38 1.43
CA ALA A 25 -11.97 14.27 1.46
C ALA A 25 -11.51 14.54 0.02
N ASP A 26 -10.82 15.66 -0.18
CA ASP A 26 -10.21 15.97 -1.47
C ASP A 26 -9.07 14.99 -1.79
N ASN A 27 -8.31 14.60 -0.76
CA ASN A 27 -7.16 13.71 -0.83
C ASN A 27 -7.22 12.64 0.27
N TYR A 28 -6.70 11.44 -0.04
CA TYR A 28 -6.60 10.29 0.85
C TYR A 28 -5.16 9.81 0.92
N VAL A 29 -4.74 9.30 2.08
CA VAL A 29 -3.42 8.71 2.29
C VAL A 29 -3.58 7.29 2.82
N LEU A 30 -3.08 6.30 2.09
CA LEU A 30 -2.98 4.92 2.50
C LEU A 30 -1.67 4.70 3.27
N ALA A 31 -1.80 4.52 4.59
CA ALA A 31 -0.72 4.21 5.52
C ALA A 31 -1.07 2.99 6.39
N SER A 32 -1.73 1.99 5.81
CA SER A 32 -2.24 0.79 6.50
C SER A 32 -1.14 -0.19 6.94
N GLY A 33 0.09 0.03 6.49
CA GLY A 33 1.25 -0.82 6.75
C GLY A 33 1.24 -2.11 5.92
N SER A 34 2.27 -2.94 6.11
CA SER A 34 2.44 -4.19 5.36
C SER A 34 1.59 -5.36 5.93
N PHE A 35 2.04 -6.59 5.72
CA PHE A 35 1.36 -7.85 6.10
C PHE A 35 0.97 -7.93 7.58
N PHE A 36 1.86 -7.54 8.50
CA PHE A 36 1.58 -7.66 9.95
C PHE A 36 0.43 -6.74 10.39
N SER A 37 0.35 -5.55 9.79
CA SER A 37 -0.72 -4.57 10.03
C SER A 37 -1.99 -4.87 9.22
N LYS A 38 -1.98 -5.92 8.38
CA LYS A 38 -3.05 -6.31 7.46
C LYS A 38 -3.38 -5.25 6.41
N GLY A 39 -2.46 -4.32 6.13
CA GLY A 39 -2.60 -3.42 4.98
C GLY A 39 -2.28 -4.10 3.65
N LEU A 40 -1.55 -5.22 3.70
CA LEU A 40 -1.47 -6.22 2.65
C LEU A 40 -1.96 -7.55 3.19
N VAL A 41 -2.67 -8.30 2.35
CA VAL A 41 -3.10 -9.67 2.64
C VAL A 41 -2.58 -10.60 1.54
N ALA A 42 -2.18 -11.80 1.93
CA ALA A 42 -1.71 -12.82 1.01
C ALA A 42 -2.54 -14.08 1.15
N ASP A 43 -2.87 -14.70 0.02
CA ASP A 43 -3.33 -16.08 -0.04
C ASP A 43 -2.28 -16.94 -0.77
N MET A 44 -2.65 -18.14 -1.21
CA MET A 44 -1.72 -19.05 -1.88
C MET A 44 -1.34 -18.60 -3.30
N THR A 45 -2.13 -17.72 -3.91
CA THR A 45 -1.99 -17.35 -5.32
C THR A 45 -1.77 -15.86 -5.55
N ARG A 46 -2.11 -14.98 -4.60
CA ARG A 46 -1.96 -13.53 -4.76
C ARG A 46 -1.66 -12.79 -3.46
N ILE A 47 -1.13 -11.58 -3.62
CA ILE A 47 -1.09 -10.54 -2.60
C ILE A 47 -2.01 -9.41 -3.04
N ALA A 48 -2.78 -8.86 -2.11
CA ALA A 48 -3.73 -7.80 -2.37
C ALA A 48 -3.70 -6.72 -1.28
N GLU A 49 -3.96 -5.48 -1.69
CA GLU A 49 -4.39 -4.41 -0.80
C GLU A 49 -5.92 -4.52 -0.61
N PRO A 50 -6.43 -4.77 0.60
CA PRO A 50 -7.79 -5.26 0.80
C PRO A 50 -8.90 -4.19 0.71
N LEU A 51 -8.58 -2.88 0.75
CA LEU A 51 -9.59 -1.82 0.78
C LEU A 51 -9.99 -1.34 -0.62
N PHE A 52 -9.00 -1.05 -1.46
CA PHE A 52 -9.17 -0.47 -2.79
C PHE A 52 -8.87 -1.47 -3.91
N ASP A 53 -8.28 -2.64 -3.61
CA ASP A 53 -7.81 -3.62 -4.59
C ASP A 53 -6.79 -2.97 -5.54
N LEU A 54 -5.76 -2.35 -4.96
CA LEU A 54 -4.67 -1.69 -5.67
C LEU A 54 -3.72 -2.70 -6.31
N ASP A 55 -3.00 -2.22 -7.34
CA ASP A 55 -1.91 -2.98 -7.92
C ASP A 55 -0.81 -3.18 -6.87
N VAL A 56 -0.38 -4.42 -6.67
CA VAL A 56 0.72 -4.77 -5.78
C VAL A 56 1.85 -5.35 -6.62
N ALA A 57 3.06 -4.85 -6.40
CA ALA A 57 4.27 -5.40 -7.01
C ALA A 57 4.76 -6.59 -6.17
N PHE A 58 4.70 -7.79 -6.75
CA PHE A 58 5.20 -9.04 -6.16
C PHE A 58 5.62 -10.02 -7.27
N ASP A 59 6.47 -10.99 -6.93
CA ASP A 59 6.85 -12.04 -7.88
C ASP A 59 5.66 -12.97 -8.18
N THR A 60 5.40 -13.28 -9.44
CA THR A 60 4.27 -14.15 -9.81
C THR A 60 4.49 -15.62 -9.41
N ASP A 61 5.75 -16.05 -9.29
CA ASP A 61 6.10 -17.35 -8.75
C ASP A 61 6.05 -17.33 -7.22
N ARG A 62 5.09 -18.08 -6.66
CA ARG A 62 4.89 -18.20 -5.21
C ARG A 62 6.12 -18.73 -4.47
N THR A 63 6.95 -19.53 -5.12
CA THR A 63 8.18 -20.08 -4.53
C THR A 63 9.28 -19.04 -4.41
N ALA A 64 9.22 -17.96 -5.20
CA ALA A 64 10.16 -16.84 -5.11
C ALA A 64 9.87 -15.89 -3.94
N TRP A 65 8.72 -16.00 -3.27
CA TRP A 65 8.34 -15.08 -2.19
C TRP A 65 9.18 -15.22 -0.93
N TYR A 66 9.75 -16.40 -0.72
CA TYR A 66 10.46 -16.74 0.50
C TYR A 66 11.68 -17.57 0.17
N ASP A 67 12.65 -17.52 1.07
CA ASP A 67 13.81 -18.40 1.03
C ASP A 67 13.60 -19.51 2.08
N PRO A 68 13.89 -20.78 1.75
CA PRO A 68 13.75 -21.89 2.70
C PRO A 68 14.60 -21.71 3.96
N TYR A 69 15.68 -20.94 3.92
CA TYR A 69 16.50 -20.60 5.07
C TYR A 69 15.96 -19.34 5.76
N PHE A 70 15.50 -19.49 7.00
CA PHE A 70 14.81 -18.44 7.74
C PHE A 70 15.56 -17.09 7.81
N PHE A 71 16.89 -17.11 7.99
CA PHE A 71 17.70 -15.89 8.13
C PHE A 71 18.11 -15.26 6.79
N HIS A 72 17.80 -15.91 5.67
CA HIS A 72 17.99 -15.32 4.36
C HIS A 72 16.96 -14.22 4.10
N ARG A 73 17.19 -13.44 3.06
CA ARG A 73 16.24 -12.43 2.62
C ARG A 73 14.95 -13.12 2.22
N GLN A 74 13.84 -12.63 2.76
CA GLN A 74 12.51 -13.09 2.40
C GLN A 74 11.90 -12.05 1.46
N ASN A 75 11.78 -12.36 0.18
CA ASN A 75 11.41 -11.39 -0.86
C ASN A 75 10.05 -10.72 -0.58
N TYR A 76 9.12 -11.44 0.05
CA TYR A 76 7.81 -10.90 0.40
C TYR A 76 7.86 -9.63 1.26
N ILE A 77 8.92 -9.45 2.05
CA ILE A 77 9.12 -8.25 2.87
C ILE A 77 9.17 -6.99 1.99
N THR A 78 9.64 -7.11 0.76
CA THR A 78 9.83 -6.00 -0.17
C THR A 78 8.66 -5.77 -1.11
N TYR A 79 7.60 -6.57 -1.02
CA TYR A 79 6.41 -6.40 -1.85
C TYR A 79 5.51 -5.31 -1.28
N GLY A 80 4.81 -4.60 -2.15
CA GLY A 80 3.89 -3.56 -1.74
C GLY A 80 3.17 -2.88 -2.88
N VAL A 81 2.35 -1.90 -2.54
CA VAL A 81 1.48 -1.19 -3.48
C VAL A 81 2.33 -0.48 -4.53
N ALA A 82 1.95 -0.65 -5.80
CA ALA A 82 2.54 0.06 -6.92
C ALA A 82 2.07 1.52 -6.93
N VAL A 83 3.02 2.42 -7.16
CA VAL A 83 2.78 3.87 -7.18
C VAL A 83 3.41 4.51 -8.42
N ASP A 84 3.00 5.73 -8.73
CA ASP A 84 3.74 6.59 -9.65
C ASP A 84 4.86 7.38 -8.95
N GLU A 85 5.51 8.28 -9.69
CA GLU A 85 6.62 9.11 -9.20
C GLU A 85 6.23 10.09 -8.08
N GLU A 86 4.93 10.35 -7.89
CA GLU A 86 4.40 11.22 -6.85
C GLU A 86 3.75 10.44 -5.70
N PHE A 87 4.01 9.13 -5.62
CA PHE A 87 3.49 8.25 -4.58
C PHE A 87 1.96 8.10 -4.61
N ARG A 88 1.33 8.31 -5.78
CA ARG A 88 -0.09 8.02 -5.97
C ARG A 88 -0.29 6.56 -6.32
N ALA A 89 -1.29 5.94 -5.69
CA ALA A 89 -1.65 4.55 -5.87
C ALA A 89 -2.00 4.22 -7.32
N ARG A 90 -1.60 3.04 -7.78
CA ARG A 90 -2.06 2.48 -9.05
C ARG A 90 -3.12 1.40 -8.86
N LYS A 91 -4.09 1.38 -9.76
CA LYS A 91 -5.10 0.34 -9.87
C LYS A 91 -5.33 0.04 -11.35
N GLN A 92 -5.18 -1.23 -11.74
CA GLN A 92 -5.32 -1.67 -13.12
C GLN A 92 -4.44 -0.86 -14.09
N GLY A 93 -3.22 -0.54 -13.66
CA GLY A 93 -2.24 0.24 -14.42
C GLY A 93 -2.51 1.75 -14.48
N ARG A 94 -3.58 2.25 -13.84
CA ARG A 94 -3.93 3.67 -13.82
C ARG A 94 -3.65 4.28 -12.46
N THR A 95 -3.19 5.53 -12.46
CA THR A 95 -3.00 6.30 -11.25
C THR A 95 -4.35 6.77 -10.70
N ILE A 96 -4.57 6.60 -9.40
CA ILE A 96 -5.71 7.19 -8.69
C ILE A 96 -5.30 8.56 -8.16
N GLU A 97 -5.82 9.62 -8.76
CA GLU A 97 -5.25 10.97 -8.68
C GLU A 97 -5.15 11.55 -7.27
N ASN A 98 -6.06 11.16 -6.39
CA ASN A 98 -6.17 11.69 -5.03
C ASN A 98 -5.92 10.66 -3.93
N LEU A 99 -5.29 9.53 -4.27
CA LEU A 99 -4.93 8.48 -3.32
C LEU A 99 -3.41 8.32 -3.28
N TYR A 100 -2.81 8.80 -2.20
CA TYR A 100 -1.38 8.70 -1.95
C TYR A 100 -1.06 7.51 -1.07
N VAL A 101 0.17 7.00 -1.14
CA VAL A 101 0.62 5.81 -0.40
C VAL A 101 1.93 6.13 0.31
N THR A 102 2.04 5.75 1.58
CA THR A 102 3.23 6.06 2.39
C THR A 102 3.56 4.95 3.39
N GLY A 103 4.82 4.87 3.79
CA GLY A 103 5.29 3.92 4.80
C GLY A 103 5.34 2.48 4.29
N SER A 104 5.13 1.53 5.19
CA SER A 104 5.44 0.11 4.92
C SER A 104 4.48 -0.62 4.01
N VAL A 105 3.40 0.03 3.55
CA VAL A 105 2.54 -0.52 2.48
C VAL A 105 3.19 -0.34 1.10
N LEU A 106 4.17 0.55 0.96
CA LEU A 106 5.02 0.65 -0.23
C LEU A 106 5.94 -0.56 -0.34
N GLY A 107 6.25 -0.97 -1.57
CA GLY A 107 7.26 -1.99 -1.85
C GLY A 107 8.66 -1.40 -2.10
N GLY A 108 9.62 -2.28 -2.37
CA GLY A 108 10.96 -1.91 -2.86
C GLY A 108 12.04 -1.77 -1.79
N PHE A 109 11.75 -2.04 -0.51
CA PHE A 109 12.72 -1.94 0.57
C PHE A 109 12.56 -3.05 1.60
N ASP A 110 13.64 -3.40 2.33
CA ASP A 110 13.60 -4.38 3.41
C ASP A 110 13.84 -3.69 4.77
N PRO A 111 12.77 -3.32 5.51
CA PRO A 111 12.92 -2.59 6.78
C PRO A 111 13.64 -3.38 7.87
N ILE A 112 13.66 -4.71 7.79
CA ILE A 112 14.28 -5.58 8.82
C ILE A 112 15.78 -5.65 8.57
N ARG A 113 16.19 -5.89 7.32
CA ARG A 113 17.61 -6.03 6.98
C ARG A 113 18.34 -4.69 6.89
N GLU A 114 17.68 -3.66 6.38
CA GLU A 114 18.28 -2.35 6.16
C GLU A 114 18.11 -1.43 7.38
N GLY A 115 17.22 -1.75 8.32
CA GLY A 115 16.90 -0.89 9.46
C GLY A 115 16.25 0.43 9.06
N CYS A 116 15.70 0.53 7.84
CA CYS A 116 15.26 1.78 7.22
C CYS A 116 13.77 2.12 7.46
N GLY A 117 13.01 1.24 8.11
CA GLY A 117 11.54 1.33 8.15
C GLY A 117 10.98 2.66 8.68
N ALA A 118 11.56 3.21 9.76
CA ALA A 118 11.15 4.50 10.29
C ALA A 118 11.50 5.66 9.35
N GLY A 119 12.69 5.61 8.73
CA GLY A 119 13.14 6.61 7.77
C GLY A 119 12.24 6.64 6.54
N VAL A 120 11.92 5.47 5.97
CA VAL A 120 10.97 5.37 4.86
C VAL A 120 9.63 5.96 5.25
N ALA A 121 9.03 5.53 6.38
CA ALA A 121 7.73 6.03 6.81
C ALA A 121 7.69 7.56 6.98
N MET A 122 8.71 8.16 7.59
CA MET A 122 8.75 9.62 7.78
C MET A 122 8.96 10.37 6.47
N LEU A 123 9.93 9.94 5.65
CA LEU A 123 10.30 10.66 4.44
C LEU A 123 9.24 10.56 3.34
N THR A 124 8.59 9.40 3.19
CA THR A 124 7.48 9.27 2.23
C THR A 124 6.25 10.04 2.69
N ALA A 125 5.98 10.11 4.00
CA ALA A 125 4.88 10.92 4.53
C ALA A 125 5.14 12.42 4.32
N LEU A 126 6.37 12.87 4.57
CA LEU A 126 6.77 14.26 4.32
C LEU A 126 6.66 14.61 2.83
N HIS A 127 7.12 13.72 1.94
CA HIS A 127 7.01 13.91 0.50
C HIS A 127 5.54 14.04 0.04
N VAL A 128 4.69 13.11 0.46
CA VAL A 128 3.25 13.13 0.14
C VAL A 128 2.58 14.41 0.68
N ALA A 129 2.89 14.82 1.91
CA ALA A 129 2.35 16.04 2.49
C ALA A 129 2.74 17.30 1.69
N ASP A 130 3.94 17.34 1.11
CA ASP A 130 4.38 18.45 0.25
C ASP A 130 3.61 18.50 -1.09
N LYS A 131 3.19 17.33 -1.60
CA LYS A 131 2.41 17.20 -2.84
C LYS A 131 0.92 17.52 -2.68
N MET A 132 0.39 17.41 -1.47
CA MET A 132 -1.04 17.63 -1.16
C MET A 132 -1.41 19.10 -0.92
N LYS A 133 -0.63 20.05 -1.43
CA LYS A 133 -0.85 21.50 -1.25
C LYS A 133 -1.81 22.09 -2.28
#